data_AF-H0A432-F1
#
_entry.id   AF-H0A432-F1
#
_cell.length_a   1.000
_cell.length_b   1.000
_cell.length_c   1.000
_cell.angle_alpha   90.00
_cell.angle_beta   90.00
_cell.angle_gamma   90.00
#
_symmetry.space_group_name_H-M   'P 1'
#
loop_
_entity.id
_entity.type
_entity.pdbx_description
1 polymer ?
#
loop_
_entity_poly.entity_id
_entity_poly.type
_entity_poly.pdbx_seq_one_letter_code
_entity_poly.pdbx_strand_id
1 'polypeptide(L)' 'MFEIRQEGDEEFSVWIAGRERIALLRTQEAAEALTDSLEDAWDEAFMRAVAETQMEFGEDFIDPMPPAGNH' A
#
# COMPACT_ATOMS: atom_id res chain seq x y z
N MET A 1 -4.67 2.13 -0.12
CA MET A 1 -4.90 2.13 1.33
C MET A 1 -5.82 0.97 1.63
N PHE A 2 -5.36 0.02 2.41
CA PHE A 2 -6.05 -1.25 2.62
C PHE A 2 -7.15 -1.07 3.67
N GLU A 3 -8.13 -1.97 3.70
CA GLU A 3 -9.21 -1.93 4.69
C GLU A 3 -9.43 -3.30 5.31
N ILE A 4 -9.68 -3.29 6.63
CA ILE A 4 -10.08 -4.49 7.38
C ILE A 4 -11.60 -4.46 7.54
N ARG A 5 -12.27 -5.55 7.16
CA ARG A 5 -13.72 -5.73 7.37
C ARG A 5 -13.97 -6.99 8.17
N GLN A 6 -14.80 -6.89 9.20
CA GLN A 6 -15.30 -8.06 9.93
C GLN A 6 -16.44 -8.70 9.11
N GLU A 7 -16.27 -9.96 8.68
CA GLU A 7 -17.25 -10.70 7.86
C GLU A 7 -18.08 -11.70 8.67
N GLY A 8 -17.80 -11.85 9.97
CA GLY A 8 -18.51 -12.73 10.91
C GLY A 8 -18.02 -12.55 12.35
N ASP A 9 -18.49 -13.39 13.28
CA ASP A 9 -18.13 -13.27 14.71
C ASP A 9 -16.61 -13.44 14.97
N GLU A 10 -15.91 -14.20 14.12
CA GLU A 10 -14.48 -14.53 14.31
C GLU A 10 -13.67 -14.48 12.99
N GLU A 11 -14.10 -13.67 12.02
CA GLU A 11 -13.47 -13.59 10.69
C GLU A 11 -13.23 -12.14 10.26
N PHE A 12 -11.97 -11.85 9.91
CA PHE A 12 -11.49 -10.53 9.49
C PHE A 12 -10.92 -10.63 8.09
N SER A 13 -11.42 -9.81 7.18
CA SER A 13 -10.97 -9.76 5.80
C SER A 13 -10.15 -8.51 5.53
N VAL A 14 -9.07 -8.64 4.77
CA VAL A 14 -8.25 -7.52 4.30
C VAL A 14 -8.54 -7.29 2.83
N TRP A 15 -8.81 -6.05 2.45
CA TRP A 15 -9.20 -5.65 1.10
C TRP A 15 -8.36 -4.48 0.59
N ILE A 16 -8.28 -4.36 -0.73
CA ILE A 16 -7.91 -3.11 -1.38
C ILE A 16 -9.16 -2.23 -1.42
N ALA A 17 -9.08 -1.00 -0.89
CA ALA A 17 -10.21 -0.08 -0.83
C ALA A 17 -10.95 0.06 -2.16
N GLY A 18 -12.23 -0.31 -2.17
CA GLY A 18 -13.10 -0.23 -3.34
C GLY A 18 -12.79 -1.22 -4.47
N ARG A 19 -11.96 -2.25 -4.25
CA ARG A 19 -11.58 -3.26 -5.26
C ARG A 19 -11.86 -4.69 -4.80
N GLU A 20 -10.85 -5.40 -4.32
CA GLU A 20 -10.85 -6.85 -4.16
C GLU A 20 -10.38 -7.27 -2.77
N ARG A 21 -10.80 -8.48 -2.35
CA ARG A 21 -10.38 -9.10 -1.09
C ARG A 21 -9.05 -9.79 -1.29
N ILE A 22 -8.08 -9.47 -0.44
CA ILE A 22 -6.73 -10.02 -0.47
C ILE A 22 -6.66 -11.26 0.41
N ALA A 23 -7.23 -11.20 1.61
CA ALA A 23 -7.14 -12.26 2.60
C ALA A 23 -8.37 -12.33 3.50
N LEU A 24 -8.57 -13.49 4.12
CA LEU A 24 -9.52 -13.73 5.21
C LEU A 24 -8.77 -14.43 6.35
N LEU A 25 -8.90 -13.90 7.56
CA LEU A 25 -8.07 -14.20 8.72
C LEU A 25 -8.95 -14.44 9.95
N ARG A 26 -8.43 -15.24 10.89
CA ARG A 26 -9.16 -15.64 12.11
C ARG A 26 -9.06 -14.65 13.26
N THR A 27 -8.10 -13.73 13.20
CA THR A 27 -7.86 -12.76 14.26
C THR A 27 -7.68 -11.37 13.69
N GLN A 28 -8.10 -10.37 14.47
CA GLN A 28 -7.91 -8.97 14.13
C GLN A 28 -6.42 -8.61 14.07
N GLU A 29 -5.63 -9.08 15.05
CA GLU A 29 -4.19 -8.82 15.11
C GLU A 29 -3.45 -9.30 13.85
N ALA A 30 -3.85 -10.43 13.26
CA ALA A 30 -3.27 -10.90 12.01
C ALA A 30 -3.66 -10.02 10.82
N ALA A 31 -4.89 -9.50 10.80
CA ALA A 31 -5.36 -8.60 9.75
C ALA A 31 -4.69 -7.23 9.82
N GLU A 32 -4.45 -6.72 11.03
CA GLU A 32 -3.69 -5.50 11.30
C GLU A 32 -2.23 -5.68 10.87
N ALA A 33 -1.54 -6.72 11.33
CA ALA A 33 -0.15 -6.99 10.94
C ALA A 33 0.02 -7.17 9.42
N LEU A 34 -0.94 -7.82 8.76
CA LEU A 34 -0.95 -7.94 7.30
C LEU A 34 -1.15 -6.57 6.64
N THR A 35 -2.07 -5.74 7.16
CA THR A 35 -2.33 -4.40 6.63
C THR A 35 -1.08 -3.53 6.74
N ASP A 36 -0.43 -3.49 7.90
CA ASP A 36 0.80 -2.74 8.13
C ASP A 36 1.90 -3.16 7.13
N SER A 37 2.10 -4.47 6.98
CA SER A 37 3.10 -5.01 6.04
C SER A 37 2.79 -4.66 4.58
N LEU A 38 1.50 -4.60 4.22
CA LEU A 38 1.05 -4.22 2.88
C LEU A 38 1.23 -2.71 2.64
N GLU A 39 1.03 -1.87 3.66
CA GLU A 39 1.23 -0.43 3.57
C GLU A 39 2.70 -0.09 3.37
N ASP A 40 3.60 -0.69 4.17
CA ASP A 40 5.06 -0.52 4.01
C ASP A 40 5.53 -0.91 2.60
N ALA A 41 5.10 -2.07 2.12
CA ALA A 41 5.45 -2.55 0.79
C ALA A 41 4.85 -1.68 -0.33
N TRP A 42 3.64 -1.15 -0.12
CA TRP A 42 2.99 -0.27 -1.08
C TRP A 42 3.71 1.08 -1.17
N ASP A 43 4.12 1.66 -0.05
CA ASP A 43 4.87 2.91 -0.01
C ASP A 43 6.24 2.76 -0.71
N GLU A 44 6.97 1.67 -0.46
CA GLU A 44 8.25 1.42 -1.13
C GLU A 44 8.05 1.26 -2.65
N ALA A 45 7.08 0.44 -3.07
CA ALA A 45 6.79 0.22 -4.48
C ALA A 45 6.32 1.51 -5.18
N PHE A 46 5.51 2.33 -4.49
CA PHE A 46 5.06 3.62 -4.98
C PHE A 46 6.23 4.57 -5.19
N MET A 47 7.07 4.76 -4.18
CA MET A 47 8.23 5.65 -4.26
C MET A 47 9.19 5.21 -5.36
N ARG A 48 9.41 3.91 -5.52
CA ARG A 48 10.22 3.35 -6.59
C ARG A 48 9.62 3.65 -7.97
N ALA A 49 8.33 3.41 -8.16
CA ALA A 49 7.65 3.64 -9.43
C ALA A 49 7.68 5.13 -9.82
N VAL A 50 7.49 6.03 -8.85
CA VAL A 50 7.63 7.48 -9.09
C VAL A 50 9.06 7.82 -9.49
N ALA A 51 10.07 7.33 -8.76
CA ALA A 51 11.47 7.62 -9.06
C ALA A 51 11.86 7.13 -10.47
N GLU A 52 11.50 5.89 -10.83
CA GLU A 52 11.75 5.33 -12.16
C GLU A 52 11.07 6.16 -13.26
N THR A 53 9.83 6.59 -13.05
CA THR A 53 9.09 7.43 -14.01
C THR A 53 9.71 8.82 -14.13
N GLN A 54 10.14 9.43 -13.02
CA GLN A 54 10.82 10.73 -13.02
C GLN A 54 12.18 10.68 -13.71
N MET A 55 12.90 9.56 -13.66
CA MET A 55 14.16 9.40 -14.39
C MET A 55 13.95 9.44 -15.90
N GLU A 56 12.84 8.89 -16.40
CA GLU A 56 12.55 8.79 -17.84
C GLU A 56 11.78 10.00 -18.38
N PHE A 57 10.79 10.50 -17.62
CA PHE A 57 9.84 11.54 -18.04
C PHE A 57 9.85 12.76 -17.13
N GLY A 58 10.98 13.06 -16.48
CA GLY A 58 11.06 14.09 -15.44
C GLY A 58 10.61 15.49 -15.87
N GLU A 59 10.79 15.85 -17.15
CA GLU A 59 10.35 17.15 -17.70
C GLU A 59 8.82 17.31 -17.77
N ASP A 60 8.07 16.20 -17.74
CA ASP A 60 6.61 16.19 -17.77
C ASP A 60 5.96 16.32 -16.38
N PHE A 61 6.74 16.27 -15.30
CA PHE A 61 6.23 16.44 -13.93
C PHE A 61 6.02 17.94 -13.62
N ILE A 62 4.78 18.32 -13.30
CA ILE A 62 4.40 19.70 -12.95
C ILE A 62 4.95 20.11 -11.57
N ASP A 63 5.11 19.14 -10.67
CA ASP A 63 5.72 19.32 -9.34
C ASP A 63 6.52 18.05 -9.00
N PRO A 64 7.80 17.97 -9.41
CA PRO A 64 8.61 16.80 -9.12
C PRO A 64 8.88 16.75 -7.61
N MET A 65 8.44 15.67 -6.95
CA MET A 65 8.93 15.36 -5.60
C MET A 65 10.47 15.38 -5.60
N PRO A 66 11.12 15.91 -4.56
CA PRO A 66 12.57 15.91 -4.51
C PRO A 66 13.06 14.47 -4.71
N PRO A 67 14.10 14.26 -5.54
CA PRO A 67 14.65 12.92 -5.73
C PRO A 67 14.94 12.38 -4.33
N ALA A 68 14.53 11.13 -4.06
CA ALA A 68 14.83 10.46 -2.82
C ALA A 68 16.36 10.39 -2.65
N GLY A 69 16.94 11.40 -2.00
CA GLY A 69 18.38 11.57 -1.79
C GLY A 69 18.59 12.72 -0.81
N ASN A 70 19.40 12.63 0.24
CA ASN A 70 20.34 11.61 0.69
C ASN A 70 20.18 11.49 2.22
N HIS A 71 20.25 10.28 2.74
CA HIS A 71 20.62 10.04 4.13
C HIS A 71 22.12 9.69 4.20
#